data_AF-A0A2H0LTU2-F1
#
_entry.id   AF-A0A2H0LTU2-F1
#
_cell.length_a   1.000
_cell.length_b   1.000
_cell.length_c   1.000
_cell.angle_alpha   90.00
_cell.angle_beta   90.00
_cell.angle_gamma   90.00
#
_symmetry.space_group_name_H-M   'P 1'
#
loop_
_entity.id
_entity.type
_entity.pdbx_description
1 polymer ?
#
loop_
_entity_poly.entity_id
_entity_poly.type
_entity_poly.pdbx_seq_one_letter_code
_entity_poly.pdbx_strand_id
1 'polypeptide(L)'
;MENNERVRLIGIDTPEIHESSKLNRDAQRSGQDLAVIKRMGNRSYEFTKALVEGKRVKLEFDVERFDKYKRILAYVYLADGTFVNAKIVEQGYASLLTYAPNVRYADLFTELYRQSRENRRGLWE
;
A
#
# COMPACT_ATOMS: atom_id res chain seq x y z
N MET A 1 -13.26 9.52 10.26
CA MET A 1 -12.96 10.89 9.81
C MET A 1 -14.26 11.43 9.25
N GLU A 2 -14.72 12.59 9.71
CA GLU A 2 -15.97 13.23 9.24
C GLU A 2 -15.80 14.00 7.92
N ASN A 3 -14.55 14.23 7.52
CA ASN A 3 -14.19 14.93 6.31
C ASN A 3 -13.66 13.88 5.34
N ASN A 4 -14.15 13.85 4.10
CA ASN A 4 -13.87 12.85 3.05
C ASN A 4 -12.41 12.87 2.53
N GLU A 5 -11.44 13.03 3.44
CA GLU A 5 -10.02 13.16 3.19
C GLU A 5 -9.41 11.82 2.81
N ARG A 6 -8.53 11.84 1.80
CA ARG A 6 -7.85 10.65 1.30
C ARG A 6 -6.43 10.59 1.84
N VAL A 7 -6.11 9.49 2.52
CA VAL A 7 -4.77 9.18 3.01
C VAL A 7 -4.07 8.25 2.02
N ARG A 8 -2.87 8.63 1.60
CA ARG A 8 -1.93 7.80 0.86
C ARG A 8 -0.95 7.19 1.87
N LEU A 9 -0.91 5.87 1.90
CA LEU A 9 0.00 5.11 2.74
C LEU A 9 1.45 5.34 2.27
N ILE A 10 2.31 5.80 3.18
CA ILE A 10 3.73 6.03 2.90
C ILE A 10 4.44 4.68 2.72
N GLY A 11 5.41 4.64 1.78
CA GLY A 11 6.35 3.54 1.61
C GLY A 11 5.82 2.34 0.82
N ILE A 12 4.55 2.34 0.44
CA ILE A 12 3.91 1.19 -0.21
C ILE A 12 3.05 1.60 -1.41
N ASP A 13 2.91 0.69 -2.37
CA ASP A 13 2.08 0.85 -3.57
C ASP A 13 1.33 -0.43 -3.90
N THR A 14 0.03 -0.31 -4.16
CA THR A 14 -0.83 -1.43 -4.56
C THR A 14 -1.09 -1.38 -6.07
N PRO A 15 -1.33 -2.52 -6.73
CA PRO A 15 -1.70 -2.53 -8.14
C PRO A 15 -2.99 -1.74 -8.41
N GLU A 16 -3.07 -1.10 -9.58
CA GLU A 16 -4.22 -0.27 -9.96
C GLU A 16 -5.44 -1.12 -10.33
N ILE A 17 -6.63 -0.68 -9.90
CA ILE A 17 -7.91 -1.35 -10.20
C ILE A 17 -8.62 -0.70 -11.40
N HIS A 18 -8.41 0.61 -11.58
CA HIS A 18 -9.06 1.39 -12.63
C HIS A 18 -8.15 1.60 -13.84
N GLU A 19 -8.77 1.85 -14.99
CA GLU A 19 -8.04 2.24 -16.20
C GLU A 19 -7.21 3.49 -15.94
N SER A 20 -5.91 3.38 -16.15
CA SER A 20 -4.98 4.47 -15.95
C SER A 20 -3.72 4.27 -16.79
N SER A 21 -2.99 5.36 -17.03
CA SER A 21 -1.69 5.25 -17.69
C SER A 21 -0.70 4.42 -16.88
N LYS A 22 -0.87 4.33 -15.55
CA LYS A 22 -0.04 3.47 -14.69
C LYS A 22 -0.34 2.00 -14.92
N LEU A 23 -1.61 1.60 -14.94
CA LEU A 23 -2.03 0.22 -15.22
C LEU A 23 -1.41 -0.30 -16.54
N ASN A 24 -1.45 0.52 -17.59
CA ASN A 24 -0.86 0.17 -18.89
C ASN A 24 0.67 0.00 -18.82
N ARG A 25 1.37 0.88 -18.11
CA ARG A 25 2.82 0.75 -17.91
C ARG A 25 3.18 -0.49 -17.09
N ASP A 26 2.39 -0.80 -16.06
CA ASP A 26 2.62 -1.96 -15.20
C ASP A 26 2.40 -3.26 -15.99
N ALA A 27 1.40 -3.31 -16.88
CA ALA A 27 1.20 -4.43 -17.81
C ALA A 27 2.39 -4.61 -18.76
N GLN A 28 2.84 -3.54 -19.40
CA GLN A 28 4.00 -3.59 -20.30
C GLN A 28 5.29 -4.04 -19.59
N ARG A 29 5.51 -3.58 -18.35
CA ARG A 29 6.71 -3.91 -17.58
C ARG A 29 6.70 -5.34 -17.04
N SER A 30 5.56 -5.78 -16.55
CA SER A 30 5.41 -7.12 -15.95
C SER A 30 5.18 -8.21 -16.98
N GLY A 31 4.76 -7.86 -18.20
CA GLY A 31 4.27 -8.80 -19.20
C GLY A 31 2.92 -9.43 -18.84
N GLN A 32 2.24 -8.93 -17.81
CA GLN A 32 0.94 -9.44 -17.37
C GLN A 32 -0.21 -8.71 -18.07
N ASP A 33 -1.29 -9.44 -18.32
CA ASP A 33 -2.52 -8.85 -18.84
C ASP A 33 -3.11 -7.82 -17.86
N LEU A 34 -3.74 -6.77 -18.41
CA LEU A 34 -4.48 -5.76 -17.63
C LEU A 34 -5.47 -6.40 -16.65
N ALA A 35 -6.13 -7.49 -17.07
CA ALA A 35 -7.09 -8.22 -16.23
C ALA A 35 -6.42 -8.89 -15.02
N VAL A 36 -5.18 -9.37 -15.16
CA VAL A 36 -4.39 -9.94 -14.05
C VAL A 36 -4.07 -8.84 -13.04
N ILE A 37 -3.56 -7.70 -13.51
CA ILE A 37 -3.18 -6.59 -12.63
C ILE A 37 -4.40 -6.04 -11.89
N LYS A 38 -5.54 -5.89 -12.57
CA LYS A 38 -6.80 -5.47 -11.90
C LYS A 38 -7.26 -6.47 -10.84
N ARG A 39 -7.13 -7.78 -11.08
CA ARG A 39 -7.43 -8.81 -10.05
C ARG A 39 -6.51 -8.67 -8.84
N MET A 40 -5.22 -8.44 -9.07
CA MET A 40 -4.24 -8.20 -7.99
C MET A 40 -4.58 -6.92 -7.20
N GLY A 41 -4.97 -5.85 -7.91
CA GLY A 41 -5.44 -4.61 -7.29
C GLY A 41 -6.66 -4.85 -6.40
N ASN A 42 -7.67 -5.57 -6.90
CA ASN A 42 -8.87 -5.92 -6.13
C ASN A 42 -8.53 -6.74 -4.88
N ARG A 43 -7.66 -7.76 -4.99
CA ARG A 43 -7.21 -8.53 -3.82
C ARG A 43 -6.57 -7.62 -2.75
N SER A 44 -5.75 -6.66 -3.17
CA SER A 44 -5.07 -5.71 -2.28
C SER A 44 -6.06 -4.73 -1.62
N TYR A 45 -7.06 -4.28 -2.38
CA TYR A 45 -8.14 -3.44 -1.88
C TYR A 45 -8.99 -4.17 -0.85
N GLU A 46 -9.48 -5.38 -1.16
CA GLU A 46 -10.30 -6.17 -0.24
C GLU A 46 -9.55 -6.50 1.06
N PHE A 47 -8.26 -6.85 0.96
CA PHE A 47 -7.43 -7.06 2.15
C PHE A 47 -7.32 -5.80 3.01
N THR A 48 -6.99 -4.66 2.39
CA THR A 48 -6.84 -3.38 3.11
C THR A 48 -8.16 -2.95 3.73
N LYS A 49 -9.26 -3.09 2.98
CA LYS A 49 -10.62 -2.78 3.43
C LYS A 49 -10.99 -3.64 4.64
N ALA A 50 -10.86 -4.96 4.57
CA ALA A 50 -11.13 -5.85 5.69
C ALA A 50 -10.27 -5.53 6.93
N LEU A 51 -9.04 -5.04 6.72
CA LEU A 51 -8.14 -4.67 7.80
C LEU A 51 -8.60 -3.40 8.55
N VAL A 52 -9.13 -2.39 7.86
CA VAL A 52 -9.37 -1.04 8.43
C VAL A 52 -10.84 -0.59 8.48
N GLU A 53 -11.73 -1.24 7.73
CA GLU A 53 -13.14 -0.81 7.61
C GLU A 53 -13.86 -0.86 8.96
N GLY A 54 -14.63 0.19 9.25
CA GLY A 54 -15.33 0.35 10.53
C GLY A 54 -14.43 0.64 11.74
N LYS A 55 -13.11 0.69 11.56
CA LYS A 55 -12.15 0.90 12.67
C LYS A 55 -11.67 2.34 12.73
N ARG A 56 -11.36 2.79 13.95
CA ARG A 56 -10.63 4.05 14.16
C ARG A 56 -9.15 3.79 13.89
N VAL A 57 -8.51 4.75 13.23
CA VAL A 57 -7.09 4.69 12.90
C VAL A 57 -6.37 5.91 13.45
N LYS A 58 -5.10 5.72 13.82
CA LYS A 58 -4.15 6.78 14.13
C LYS A 58 -3.25 7.00 12.91
N LEU A 59 -3.07 8.26 12.53
CA LEU A 59 -2.11 8.65 11.51
C LEU A 59 -0.80 9.05 12.19
N GLU A 60 0.30 8.49 11.70
CA GLU A 60 1.65 8.94 12.02
C GLU A 60 2.26 9.56 10.76
N PHE A 61 2.64 10.83 10.87
CA PHE A 61 3.27 11.56 9.79
C PHE A 61 4.79 11.37 9.80
N ASP A 62 5.38 11.53 8.61
CA ASP A 62 6.81 11.70 8.46
C ASP A 62 7.14 13.17 8.09
N VAL A 63 8.34 13.43 7.56
CA VAL A 63 8.83 14.79 7.25
C VAL A 63 7.83 15.57 6.38
N GLU A 64 7.34 14.97 5.30
CA GLU A 64 6.31 15.56 4.43
C GLU A 64 4.93 14.98 4.73
N ARG A 65 3.95 15.86 4.97
CA ARG A 65 2.56 15.47 5.30
C ARG A 65 1.63 15.40 4.10
N PHE A 66 2.01 16.05 3.00
CA PHE A 66 1.19 16.12 1.80
C PHE A 66 2.05 15.91 0.57
N ASP A 67 1.50 15.22 -0.43
CA ASP A 67 2.13 15.16 -1.75
C ASP A 67 1.71 16.35 -2.63
N LYS A 68 2.29 16.42 -3.83
CA LYS A 68 1.96 17.44 -4.85
C LYS A 68 0.48 17.46 -5.27
N TYR A 69 -0.26 16.39 -4.99
CA TYR A 69 -1.69 16.28 -5.27
C TYR A 69 -2.55 16.59 -4.03
N LYS A 70 -1.94 17.13 -2.96
CA LYS A 70 -2.57 17.47 -1.68
C LYS A 70 -3.20 16.27 -0.96
N ARG A 71 -2.74 15.04 -1.25
CA ARG A 71 -3.14 13.86 -0.48
C ARG A 71 -2.37 13.82 0.82
N ILE A 72 -3.02 13.41 1.90
CA ILE A 72 -2.37 13.21 3.18
C ILE A 72 -1.41 12.02 3.05
N LEU A 73 -0.17 12.18 3.47
CA LEU A 73 0.84 11.12 3.54
C LEU A 73 0.96 10.65 4.98
N ALA A 74 0.66 9.38 5.27
CA ALA A 74 0.80 8.84 6.62
C ALA A 74 1.14 7.35 6.67
N TYR A 75 1.73 6.96 7.80
CA TYR A 75 1.70 5.61 8.35
C TYR A 75 0.43 5.43 9.18
N VAL A 76 -0.23 4.28 9.07
CA VAL A 76 -1.54 4.05 9.68
C VAL A 76 -1.46 2.96 10.73
N TYR A 77 -2.00 3.25 11.91
CA TYR A 77 -2.10 2.30 13.02
C TYR A 77 -3.55 2.09 13.45
N LEU A 78 -3.90 0.85 13.77
CA LEU A 78 -5.16 0.53 14.46
C LEU A 78 -5.04 0.78 15.97
N ALA A 79 -6.17 0.83 16.67
CA ALA A 79 -6.21 1.02 18.12
C ALA A 79 -5.52 -0.08 18.92
N ASP A 80 -5.43 -1.29 18.36
CA ASP A 80 -4.73 -2.45 18.95
C ASP A 80 -3.21 -2.43 18.71
N GLY A 81 -2.68 -1.40 18.06
CA GLY A 81 -1.26 -1.27 17.73
C GLY A 81 -0.86 -1.89 16.39
N THR A 82 -1.78 -2.49 15.62
CA THR A 82 -1.49 -3.03 14.29
C THR A 82 -0.99 -1.93 13.35
N PHE A 83 0.25 -2.07 12.87
CA PHE A 83 0.81 -1.20 11.83
C PHE A 83 0.30 -1.64 10.45
N VAL A 84 -0.68 -0.92 9.91
CA VAL A 84 -1.39 -1.27 8.67
C VAL A 84 -0.44 -1.36 7.47
N ASN A 85 0.46 -0.38 7.28
CA ASN A 85 1.39 -0.40 6.15
C ASN A 85 2.27 -1.67 6.18
N ALA A 86 2.85 -1.97 7.33
CA ALA A 86 3.67 -3.17 7.53
C ALA A 86 2.84 -4.45 7.29
N LYS A 87 1.60 -4.50 7.79
CA LYS A 87 0.74 -5.67 7.64
C LYS A 87 0.41 -5.97 6.16
N ILE A 88 0.13 -4.93 5.37
CA ILE A 88 -0.13 -5.08 3.92
C ILE A 88 1.09 -5.66 3.20
N VAL A 89 2.30 -5.18 3.53
CA VAL A 89 3.54 -5.67 2.92
C VAL A 89 3.86 -7.09 3.38
N GLU A 90 3.75 -7.38 4.67
CA GLU A 90 3.99 -8.71 5.26
C GLU A 90 3.10 -9.78 4.62
N GLN A 91 1.85 -9.43 4.31
CA GLN A 91 0.89 -10.32 3.66
C GLN A 91 0.99 -10.34 2.13
N GLY A 92 1.94 -9.59 1.55
CA GLY A 92 2.23 -9.61 0.12
C GLY A 92 1.20 -8.88 -0.76
N TYR A 93 0.49 -7.88 -0.21
CA TYR A 93 -0.52 -7.10 -0.93
C TYR A 93 -0.04 -5.73 -1.42
N ALA A 94 1.24 -5.40 -1.24
CA ALA A 94 1.82 -4.18 -1.79
C ALA A 94 3.29 -4.36 -2.18
N SER A 95 3.70 -3.57 -3.16
CA SER A 95 5.09 -3.31 -3.51
C SER A 95 5.64 -2.12 -2.71
N LEU A 96 6.97 -2.01 -2.66
CA LEU A 96 7.63 -0.89 -1.99
C LEU A 96 7.63 0.36 -2.86
N LEU A 97 7.37 1.51 -2.24
CA LEU A 97 7.41 2.82 -2.88
C LEU A 97 8.02 3.84 -1.94
N THR A 98 9.35 3.85 -1.88
CA THR A 98 10.13 4.68 -0.97
C THR A 98 10.56 5.97 -1.68
N TYR A 99 10.14 7.13 -1.15
CA TYR A 99 10.57 8.44 -1.61
C TYR A 99 11.06 9.28 -0.44
N ALA A 100 12.29 9.78 -0.52
CA ALA A 100 12.80 10.75 0.44
C ALA A 100 11.97 12.04 0.41
N PRO A 101 11.77 12.71 1.56
CA PRO A 101 12.34 12.41 2.88
C PRO A 101 11.54 11.39 3.73
N ASN A 102 10.43 10.84 3.23
CA ASN A 102 9.52 9.97 3.98
C ASN A 102 9.96 8.49 3.97
N VAL A 103 11.02 8.19 4.71
CA VAL A 103 11.70 6.88 4.66
C VAL A 103 11.83 6.19 6.02
N ARG A 104 11.13 6.68 7.07
CA ARG A 104 11.28 6.18 8.45
C ARG A 104 11.24 4.65 8.60
N TYR A 105 10.39 3.96 7.83
CA TYR A 105 10.21 2.50 7.90
C TYR A 105 10.68 1.75 6.64
N ALA A 106 11.55 2.36 5.82
CA ALA A 106 11.99 1.75 4.56
C ALA A 106 12.67 0.38 4.76
N ASP A 107 13.53 0.25 5.77
CA ASP A 107 14.24 -1.00 6.07
C ASP A 107 13.27 -2.09 6.54
N LEU A 108 12.33 -1.74 7.42
CA LEU A 108 11.29 -2.66 7.88
C LEU A 108 10.45 -3.18 6.71
N PHE A 109 9.99 -2.29 5.83
CA PHE A 109 9.19 -2.71 4.68
C PHE A 109 10.00 -3.55 3.70
N THR A 110 11.30 -3.26 3.53
CA THR A 110 12.20 -4.06 2.69
C THR A 110 12.28 -5.50 3.17
N GLU A 111 12.47 -5.70 4.47
CA GLU A 111 12.54 -7.03 5.06
C GLU A 111 11.20 -7.79 4.97
N LEU A 112 10.09 -7.14 5.31
CA LEU A 112 8.76 -7.75 5.22
C LEU A 112 8.39 -8.11 3.77
N TYR A 113 8.78 -7.26 2.81
CA TYR A 113 8.54 -7.51 1.40
C TYR A 113 9.31 -8.75 0.93
N ARG A 114 10.60 -8.85 1.29
CA ARG A 114 11.43 -10.03 1.01
C ARG A 114 10.78 -11.30 1.57
N GLN A 115 10.39 -11.29 2.84
CA GLN A 115 9.73 -12.41 3.49
C GLN A 115 8.40 -12.79 2.81
N SER A 116 7.60 -11.80 2.41
CA SER A 116 6.31 -12.07 1.75
C SER A 116 6.48 -12.82 0.42
N ARG A 117 7.54 -12.51 -0.34
CA ARG A 117 7.87 -13.16 -1.60
C ARG A 117 8.40 -14.57 -1.40
N GLU A 118 9.31 -14.75 -0.44
CA GLU A 118 9.87 -16.07 -0.10
C GLU A 118 8.79 -17.04 0.37
N ASN A 119 7.82 -16.54 1.12
CA ASN A 119 6.69 -17.32 1.63
C ASN A 119 5.50 -17.39 0.65
N ARG A 120 5.63 -16.86 -0.58
CA ARG A 120 4.57 -16.82 -1.59
C ARG A 120 3.22 -16.36 -1.04
N ARG A 121 3.19 -15.22 -0.35
CA ARG A 121 1.96 -14.67 0.25
C ARG A 121 1.24 -13.75 -0.71
N GLY A 122 -0.09 -13.71 -0.65
CA GLY A 122 -0.89 -12.66 -1.27
C GLY A 122 -0.70 -12.64 -2.79
N LEU A 123 -0.06 -11.59 -3.31
CA LEU A 123 0.16 -11.40 -4.74
C LEU A 123 1.27 -12.27 -5.33
N TRP A 124 2.03 -12.99 -4.50
CA TRP A 124 3.16 -13.84 -4.89
C TRP A 124 2.84 -15.34 -4.93
N GLU A 125 1.59 -15.70 -4.66
CA GLU A 125 1.05 -17.08 -4.73
C GLU A 125 1.11 -17.66 -6.14
#